data_AF-W1XG85-F1
#
_entry.id   AF-W1XG85-F1
#
_cell.length_a   1.000
_cell.length_b   1.000
_cell.length_c   1.000
_cell.angle_alpha   90.00
_cell.angle_beta   90.00
_cell.angle_gamma   90.00
#
_symmetry.space_group_name_H-M   'P 1'
#
loop_
_entity.id
_entity.type
_entity.pdbx_description
1 polymer ?
#
loop_
_entity_poly.entity_id
_entity_poly.type
_entity_poly.pdbx_seq_one_letter_code
_entity_poly.pdbx_strand_id
1 'polypeptide(L)' 'SSFIDTLSDEELQNEIKTISIVARSKPDTKMRIVNALQNNGEVVAVTGDGINDAPALSKADVGIAMGISGTEVSKSAA' A
#
# COMPACT_ATOMS: atom_id res chain seq x y z
N SER A 1 -6.78 -15.54 5.96
CA SER A 1 -5.64 -14.67 5.66
C SER A 1 -5.24 -14.87 4.22
N SER A 2 -4.80 -13.81 3.54
CA SER A 2 -4.23 -13.90 2.20
C SER A 2 -2.85 -14.56 2.24
N PHE A 3 -2.33 -15.01 1.10
CA PHE A 3 -0.95 -15.53 0.99
C PHE A 3 0.08 -14.52 1.51
N ILE A 4 -0.09 -13.23 1.20
CA ILE A 4 0.81 -12.15 1.67
C ILE A 4 0.84 -12.06 3.20
N ASP A 5 -0.29 -12.32 3.86
CA ASP A 5 -0.39 -12.22 5.33
C ASP A 5 0.37 -13.35 6.03
N THR A 6 0.73 -14.43 5.34
CA THR A 6 1.50 -15.55 5.92
C THR A 6 3.01 -15.39 5.75
N LEU A 7 3.46 -14.47 4.89
CA LEU A 7 4.87 -14.21 4.64
C LEU A 7 5.46 -13.35 5.75
N SER A 8 6.72 -13.62 6.10
CA SER A 8 7.58 -12.66 6.81
C SER A 8 7.85 -11.43 5.93
N ASP A 9 8.41 -10.37 6.52
CA ASP A 9 8.73 -9.16 5.76
C ASP A 9 9.86 -9.37 4.74
N GLU A 10 10.81 -10.26 5.03
CA GLU A 10 11.89 -10.62 4.10
C GLU A 10 11.37 -11.47 2.92
N GLU A 11 10.51 -12.44 3.20
CA GLU A 11 9.85 -13.23 2.15
C GLU A 11 8.99 -12.32 1.26
N LEU A 12 8.22 -11.41 1.87
CA LEU A 12 7.40 -10.45 1.13
C LEU A 12 8.26 -9.56 0.21
N GLN A 13 9.40 -9.05 0.67
CA GLN A 13 10.31 -8.24 -0.15
C GLN A 13 10.77 -8.98 -1.41
N ASN A 14 10.95 -10.30 -1.35
CA ASN A 14 11.35 -11.09 -2.51
C ASN A 14 10.16 -11.44 -3.42
N GLU A 15 9.05 -11.88 -2.84
CA GLU A 15 7.85 -12.26 -3.59
C GLU A 15 7.23 -11.07 -4.34
N ILE A 16 7.20 -9.89 -3.72
CA ILE A 16 6.51 -8.71 -4.27
C ILE A 16 7.10 -8.25 -5.62
N LYS A 17 8.37 -8.57 -5.91
CA LYS A 17 9.06 -8.24 -7.18
C LYS A 17 8.37 -8.83 -8.41
N THR A 18 7.57 -9.89 -8.23
CA THR A 18 6.91 -10.61 -9.34
C THR A 18 5.38 -10.54 -9.28
N ILE A 19 4.83 -10.00 -8.19
CA ILE A 19 3.39 -9.95 -7.96
C ILE A 19 2.82 -8.64 -8.51
N SER A 20 2.00 -8.73 -9.54
CA SER A 20 1.33 -7.55 -10.11
C SER A 20 -0.04 -7.25 -9.49
N ILE A 21 -0.68 -8.23 -8.84
CA ILE A 21 -2.06 -8.08 -8.33
C ILE A 21 -2.19 -8.75 -6.96
N VAL A 22 -2.62 -7.96 -5.96
CA VAL A 22 -3.03 -8.46 -4.64
C VAL A 22 -4.49 -8.07 -4.41
N ALA A 23 -5.38 -9.06 -4.36
CA ALA A 23 -6.80 -8.85 -4.18
C ALA A 23 -7.25 -9.16 -2.74
N ARG A 24 -8.35 -8.53 -2.30
CA ARG A 24 -8.95 -8.71 -0.96
C ARG A 24 -7.94 -8.48 0.18
N SER A 25 -7.06 -7.49 0.01
CA SER A 25 -6.08 -7.10 1.01
C SER A 25 -6.70 -6.28 2.15
N LYS A 26 -6.14 -6.45 3.35
CA LYS A 26 -6.46 -5.60 4.51
C LYS A 26 -5.63 -4.30 4.45
N PRO A 27 -6.02 -3.25 5.19
CA PRO A 27 -5.22 -2.03 5.29
C PRO A 27 -3.75 -2.31 5.67
N ASP A 28 -3.52 -3.16 6.67
CA ASP A 28 -2.16 -3.53 7.10
C ASP A 28 -1.37 -4.25 6.00
N THR A 29 -2.02 -5.08 5.19
CA THR A 29 -1.38 -5.75 4.04
C THR A 29 -0.88 -4.72 3.02
N LYS A 30 -1.66 -3.67 2.74
CA LYS A 30 -1.25 -2.58 1.83
C LYS A 30 -0.02 -1.85 2.36
N MET A 31 0.01 -1.56 3.67
CA MET A 31 1.17 -0.95 4.33
C MET A 31 2.44 -1.81 4.22
N ARG A 32 2.31 -3.11 4.44
CA ARG A 32 3.44 -4.05 4.31
C ARG A 32 3.98 -4.09 2.88
N ILE A 33 3.11 -4.03 1.88
CA ILE A 33 3.52 -3.98 0.46
C ILE A 33 4.30 -2.68 0.16
N VAL A 34 3.80 -1.52 0.61
CA VAL A 34 4.51 -0.24 0.44
C VAL A 34 5.90 -0.29 1.07
N ASN A 35 5.99 -0.78 2.31
CA ASN A 35 7.28 -0.93 3.00
C ASN A 35 8.22 -1.88 2.26
N ALA A 36 7.72 -3.01 1.76
CA ALA A 36 8.54 -3.99 1.07
C ALA A 36 9.12 -3.41 -0.24
N LEU A 37 8.32 -2.70 -1.02
CA LEU A 37 8.77 -2.02 -2.24
C LEU A 37 9.78 -0.90 -1.93
N GLN A 38 9.52 -0.08 -0.90
CA GLN A 38 10.46 0.95 -0.46
C GLN A 38 11.80 0.35 0.01
N ASN A 39 11.76 -0.76 0.75
CA ASN A 39 12.97 -1.46 1.21
C ASN A 39 13.77 -2.08 0.05
N ASN A 40 13.10 -2.41 -1.06
CA ASN A 40 13.77 -2.80 -2.31
C ASN A 40 14.42 -1.60 -3.04
N GLY A 41 14.28 -0.38 -2.52
CA GLY A 41 14.80 0.85 -3.13
C GLY A 41 13.93 1.40 -4.25
N GLU A 42 12.67 0.95 -4.36
CA GLU A 42 11.73 1.43 -5.36
C GLU A 42 11.05 2.74 -4.88
N VAL A 43 10.72 3.62 -5.83
CA VAL A 43 9.87 4.79 -5.56
C VAL A 43 8.41 4.35 -5.65
N VAL A 44 7.67 4.45 -4.56
CA VAL A 44 6.32 3.90 -4.45
C VAL A 44 5.28 5.00 -4.54
N ALA A 45 4.42 4.90 -5.55
CA ALA A 45 3.21 5.71 -5.66
C ALA A 45 1.99 4.89 -5.23
N VAL A 46 1.15 5.45 -4.36
CA VAL A 46 -0.13 4.85 -3.96
C VAL A 46 -1.25 5.76 -4.40
N THR A 47 -2.29 5.19 -4.99
CA THR A 47 -3.53 5.88 -5.33
C THR A 47 -4.69 5.23 -4.60
N GLY A 48 -5.61 6.04 -4.07
CA GLY A 48 -6.75 5.54 -3.31
C GLY A 48 -7.82 6.61 -3.09
N ASP A 49 -9.03 6.17 -2.76
CA ASP A 49 -10.21 7.02 -2.60
C ASP A 49 -10.88 6.87 -1.22
N GLY A 50 -10.34 6.04 -0.33
CA GLY A 50 -10.99 5.72 0.95
C GLY A 50 -10.08 5.74 2.17
N ILE A 51 -10.73 5.67 3.35
CA ILE A 51 -10.08 5.58 4.68
C ILE A 51 -9.13 4.38 4.78
N ASN A 52 -9.45 3.28 4.08
CA ASN A 52 -8.63 2.07 4.07
C ASN A 52 -7.29 2.25 3.36
N ASP A 53 -7.17 3.25 2.49
CA ASP A 53 -5.93 3.59 1.77
C ASP A 53 -5.17 4.72 2.43
N ALA A 54 -5.79 5.48 3.35
CA ALA A 54 -5.17 6.64 3.98
C ALA A 54 -3.81 6.34 4.64
N PRO A 55 -3.61 5.23 5.38
CA PRO A 55 -2.29 4.90 5.92
C PRO A 55 -1.25 4.65 4.82
N ALA A 56 -1.63 3.91 3.76
CA ALA A 56 -0.74 3.56 2.66
C ALA A 56 -0.40 4.78 1.79
N LEU A 57 -1.37 5.67 1.58
CA LEU A 57 -1.19 6.96 0.91
C LEU A 57 -0.17 7.83 1.64
N SER A 58 -0.31 7.96 2.96
CA SER A 58 0.62 8.75 3.79
C SER A 58 2.02 8.15 3.87
N LYS A 59 2.15 6.84 3.67
CA LYS A 59 3.43 6.15 3.75
C LYS A 59 4.21 6.13 2.43
N ALA A 60 3.49 6.21 1.31
CA ALA A 60 4.07 6.21 -0.02
C ALA A 60 5.01 7.40 -0.23
N ASP A 61 5.94 7.26 -1.16
CA ASP A 61 6.77 8.40 -1.60
C ASP A 61 5.92 9.44 -2.33
N VAL A 62 4.85 8.99 -3.00
CA VAL A 62 3.84 9.84 -3.62
C VAL A 62 2.44 9.27 -3.32
N GLY A 63 1.66 10.00 -2.53
CA GLY A 63 0.25 9.70 -2.27
C GLY A 63 -0.68 10.47 -3.23
N ILE A 64 -1.59 9.77 -3.90
CA ILE A 64 -2.59 10.39 -4.78
C ILE A 64 -3.99 10.05 -4.26
N ALA A 65 -4.61 11.02 -3.58
CA ALA A 65 -6.00 10.91 -3.14
C ALA A 65 -6.98 11.28 -4.26
N MET A 66 -7.87 10.35 -4.63
CA MET A 66 -8.87 10.61 -5.66
C MET A 66 -10.05 11.43 -5.09
N GLY A 67 -10.02 12.76 -5.31
CA GLY A 67 -10.83 13.77 -4.62
C GLY A 67 -12.34 13.84 -4.89
N ILE A 68 -12.93 12.94 -5.71
CA ILE A 68 -14.38 12.94 -5.99
C ILE A 68 -15.14 12.01 -5.03
N SER A 69 -14.52 10.90 -4.62
CA SER A 69 -15.04 9.94 -3.61
C SER A 69 -14.21 9.92 -2.31
N GLY A 70 -13.08 10.65 -2.29
CA GLY A 70 -12.21 10.83 -1.14
C GLY A 70 -12.93 11.47 0.04
N THR A 71 -13.30 10.65 1.03
CA THR A 71 -13.67 11.13 2.36
C THR A 71 -12.57 12.07 2.88
N GLU A 72 -12.95 13.15 3.58
CA GLU A 72 -12.06 14.26 4.03
C GLU A 72 -10.73 13.81 4.67
N VAL A 73 -10.67 12.59 5.22
CA VAL A 73 -9.48 11.99 5.84
C VAL A 73 -8.36 11.71 4.82
N SER A 74 -8.66 11.35 3.57
CA SER A 74 -7.62 11.03 2.57
C SER A 74 -6.90 12.27 2.04
N LYS A 75 -7.50 13.46 2.14
CA LYS A 75 -6.88 14.73 1.69
C LYS A 75 -5.78 15.22 2.63
N SER A 76 -5.85 14.88 3.92
CA SER A 76 -4.87 15.28 4.93
C SER A 76 -3.65 14.36 5.01
N ALA A 77 -3.69 13.25 4.28
CA ALA A 77 -2.72 12.16 4.30
C ALA A 77 -1.81 12.12 3.05
N ALA A 78 -2.01 13.03 2.09
CA ALA A 78 -1.22 13.15 0.88
C ALA A 78 -0.29 14.37 0.94
#